data_AF-A0A382FZR6-F1
#
_entry.id   AF-A0A382FZR6-F1
#
_cell.length_a   1.000
_cell.length_b   1.000
_cell.length_c   1.000
_cell.angle_alpha   90.00
_cell.angle_beta   90.00
_cell.angle_gamma   90.00
#
_symmetry.space_group_name_H-M   'P 1'
#
loop_
_entity.id
_entity.type
_entity.pdbx_description
1 polymer ?
#
loop_
_entity_poly.entity_id
_entity_poly.type
_entity_poly.pdbx_seq_one_letter_code
_entity_poly.pdbx_strand_id
1 'polypeptide(L)'
;MKKTTKNKNGFTMIEIMVVVVIIAILAAFAVPIYIDYVKSARAAEAKSVMSSISNAADMYFQTTGTIPTSVEDMVTSGQLTLKESTLKKWEFALKVNEIGGGEIVGTSTDQMAGGSGKEITYNRDVGKFTGYGTK
;
A
#
# COMPACT_ATOMS: atom_id res chain seq x y z
N MET A 1 -23.35 58.31 28.90
CA MET A 1 -22.90 56.93 28.64
C MET A 1 -23.22 56.56 27.19
N LYS A 2 -22.23 56.32 26.34
CA LYS A 2 -22.41 56.03 24.90
C LYS A 2 -22.51 54.51 24.72
N LYS A 3 -23.69 53.99 24.37
CA LYS A 3 -23.88 52.55 24.08
C LYS A 3 -23.27 52.22 22.71
N THR A 4 -22.17 51.48 22.71
CA THR A 4 -21.59 50.86 21.51
C THR A 4 -22.40 49.61 21.14
N THR A 5 -23.30 49.73 20.17
CA THR A 5 -23.97 48.58 19.56
C THR A 5 -22.98 47.84 18.65
N LYS A 6 -22.47 46.69 19.10
CA LYS A 6 -21.76 45.75 18.23
C LYS A 6 -22.75 45.20 17.20
N ASN A 7 -22.56 45.52 15.92
CA ASN A 7 -23.24 44.82 14.83
C ASN A 7 -22.86 43.34 14.89
N LYS A 8 -23.85 42.47 15.15
CA LYS A 8 -23.68 41.03 15.03
C LYS A 8 -23.95 40.66 13.57
N ASN A 9 -22.92 40.73 12.74
CA ASN A 9 -22.99 40.20 11.38
C ASN A 9 -22.92 38.67 11.48
N GLY A 10 -24.05 38.00 11.37
CA GLY A 10 -24.14 36.55 11.25
C GLY A 10 -24.08 36.10 9.79
N PHE A 11 -23.68 34.84 9.56
CA PHE A 11 -23.76 34.20 8.25
C PHE A 11 -25.22 34.05 7.81
N THR A 12 -25.49 34.28 6.53
CA THR A 12 -26.77 34.04 5.90
C THR A 12 -26.93 32.56 5.53
N MET A 13 -28.17 32.08 5.48
CA MET A 13 -28.44 30.71 5.00
C MET A 13 -27.97 30.51 3.56
N ILE A 14 -28.05 31.53 2.72
CA ILE A 14 -27.65 31.43 1.32
C ILE A 14 -26.13 31.29 1.16
N GLU A 15 -25.33 31.96 2.00
CA GLU A 15 -23.87 31.78 2.01
C GLU A 15 -23.49 30.34 2.35
N ILE A 16 -24.16 29.73 3.33
CA ILE A 16 -23.92 28.33 3.68
C ILE A 16 -24.37 27.39 2.56
N MET A 17 -25.49 27.66 1.88
CA MET A 17 -25.95 26.85 0.75
C MET A 17 -24.95 26.84 -0.42
N VAL A 18 -24.45 28.01 -0.81
CA VAL A 18 -23.47 28.10 -1.91
C VAL A 18 -22.18 27.36 -1.56
N VAL A 19 -21.70 27.47 -0.31
CA VAL A 19 -20.50 26.76 0.16
C VAL A 19 -20.69 25.25 0.09
N VAL A 20 -21.84 24.73 0.52
CA VAL A 20 -22.14 23.28 0.48
C VAL A 20 -22.17 22.78 -0.96
N VAL A 21 -22.75 23.54 -1.90
CA VAL A 21 -22.78 23.17 -3.33
C VAL A 21 -21.36 23.09 -3.90
N ILE A 22 -20.50 24.05 -3.59
CA ILE A 22 -19.10 24.03 -4.06
C ILE A 22 -18.35 22.82 -3.47
N ILE A 23 -18.49 22.54 -2.18
CA ILE A 23 -17.86 21.38 -1.52
C ILE A 23 -18.35 20.07 -2.16
N ALA A 24 -19.64 19.95 -2.49
CA ALA A 24 -20.19 18.76 -3.13
C ALA A 24 -19.55 18.48 -4.51
N ILE A 25 -19.37 19.52 -5.33
CA ILE A 25 -18.71 19.41 -6.64
C ILE A 25 -17.25 18.99 -6.47
N LEU A 26 -16.52 19.61 -5.55
CA LEU A 26 -15.12 19.27 -5.29
C LEU A 26 -14.98 17.83 -4.78
N ALA A 27 -15.85 17.41 -3.86
CA ALA A 27 -15.84 16.06 -3.30
C ALA A 27 -16.09 14.99 -4.36
N ALA A 28 -16.95 15.25 -5.35
CA ALA A 28 -17.27 14.30 -6.43
C ALA A 28 -16.03 13.87 -7.22
N PHE A 29 -15.08 14.78 -7.46
CA PHE A 29 -13.82 14.47 -8.14
C PHE A 29 -12.71 14.04 -7.17
N ALA A 30 -12.62 14.67 -6.00
CA ALA A 30 -11.54 14.44 -5.06
C ALA A 30 -11.57 13.04 -4.45
N VAL A 31 -12.77 12.51 -4.13
CA VAL A 31 -12.92 11.20 -3.49
C VAL A 31 -12.40 10.03 -4.34
N PRO A 32 -12.78 9.86 -5.62
CA PRO A 32 -12.27 8.74 -6.43
C PRO A 32 -10.74 8.83 -6.63
N ILE A 33 -10.20 10.04 -6.82
CA ILE A 33 -8.75 10.26 -6.96
C ILE A 33 -8.02 9.88 -5.67
N TYR A 34 -8.55 10.31 -4.52
CA TYR A 34 -7.98 9.97 -3.22
C TYR A 34 -7.96 8.46 -2.97
N ILE A 35 -9.04 7.75 -3.34
CA ILE A 35 -9.10 6.29 -3.22
C ILE A 35 -8.03 5.62 -4.08
N ASP A 36 -7.82 6.06 -5.32
CA ASP A 36 -6.78 5.52 -6.21
C ASP A 36 -5.37 5.80 -5.69
N TYR A 37 -5.15 7.00 -5.15
CA TYR A 37 -3.88 7.36 -4.51
C TYR A 37 -3.56 6.46 -3.31
N VAL A 38 -4.55 6.22 -2.43
CA VAL A 38 -4.38 5.35 -1.27
C VAL A 38 -4.15 3.89 -1.71
N LYS A 39 -4.82 3.41 -2.77
CA LYS A 39 -4.55 2.08 -3.34
C LYS A 39 -3.10 1.95 -3.82
N SER A 40 -2.62 2.95 -4.57
CA SER A 40 -1.25 2.99 -5.09
C SER A 40 -0.22 3.07 -3.97
N ALA A 41 -0.48 3.85 -2.92
CA ALA A 41 0.39 3.96 -1.74
C ALA A 41 0.48 2.62 -0.97
N ARG A 42 -0.64 1.93 -0.81
CA ARG A 42 -0.69 0.57 -0.21
C ARG A 42 0.08 -0.44 -1.05
N ALA A 43 -0.07 -0.40 -2.37
CA ALA A 43 0.70 -1.23 -3.27
C ALA A 43 2.20 -0.92 -3.19
N ALA A 44 2.60 0.35 -3.05
CA ALA A 44 3.99 0.74 -2.87
C ALA A 44 4.62 0.17 -1.58
N GLU A 45 3.85 0.09 -0.47
CA GLU A 45 4.29 -0.60 0.75
C GLU A 45 4.64 -2.07 0.46
N ALA A 46 3.77 -2.80 -0.25
CA ALA A 46 4.04 -4.18 -0.65
C ALA A 46 5.23 -4.30 -1.60
N LYS A 47 5.30 -3.45 -2.64
CA LYS A 47 6.41 -3.45 -3.61
C LYS A 47 7.76 -3.31 -2.92
N SER A 48 7.86 -2.37 -1.97
CA SER A 48 9.09 -2.18 -1.19
C SER A 48 9.51 -3.44 -0.46
N VAL A 49 8.56 -4.15 0.16
CA VAL A 49 8.84 -5.41 0.86
C VAL A 49 9.21 -6.52 -0.12
N MET A 50 8.49 -6.64 -1.24
CA MET A 50 8.80 -7.64 -2.27
C MET A 50 10.22 -7.46 -2.85
N SER A 51 10.67 -6.22 -3.04
CA SER A 51 12.06 -5.93 -3.42
C SER A 51 13.05 -6.37 -2.34
N SER A 52 12.75 -6.12 -1.06
CA SER A 52 13.57 -6.63 0.05
C SER A 52 13.61 -8.16 0.09
N ILE A 53 12.48 -8.83 -0.14
CA ILE A 53 12.39 -10.29 -0.23
C ILE A 53 13.24 -10.80 -1.40
N SER A 54 13.17 -10.17 -2.57
CA SER A 54 13.99 -10.55 -3.73
C SER A 54 15.48 -10.45 -3.42
N ASN A 55 15.92 -9.34 -2.83
CA ASN A 55 17.34 -9.16 -2.47
C ASN A 55 17.77 -10.17 -1.40
N ALA A 56 16.93 -10.42 -0.40
CA ALA A 56 17.19 -11.43 0.63
C ALA A 56 17.29 -12.84 0.03
N ALA A 57 16.50 -13.14 -1.01
CA ALA A 57 16.56 -14.43 -1.70
C ALA A 57 17.90 -14.61 -2.43
N ASP A 58 18.41 -13.55 -3.06
CA ASP A 58 19.72 -13.58 -3.71
C ASP A 58 20.86 -13.72 -2.69
N MET A 59 20.73 -13.10 -1.51
CA MET A 59 21.68 -13.28 -0.41
C MET A 59 21.62 -14.70 0.18
N TYR A 60 20.42 -15.26 0.33
CA TYR A 60 20.19 -16.62 0.80
C TYR A 60 20.87 -17.62 -0.13
N PHE A 61 20.67 -17.48 -1.44
CA PHE A 61 21.31 -18.34 -2.43
C PHE A 61 22.84 -18.24 -2.39
N GLN A 62 23.40 -17.03 -2.24
CA GLN A 62 24.85 -16.83 -2.13
C GLN A 62 25.45 -17.46 -0.87
N THR A 63 24.69 -17.51 0.23
CA THR A 63 25.19 -18.03 1.52
C THR A 63 25.02 -19.54 1.63
N THR A 64 23.87 -20.07 1.21
CA THR A 64 23.47 -21.46 1.44
C THR A 64 23.63 -22.34 0.19
N GLY A 65 23.73 -21.73 -1.00
CA GLY A 65 23.76 -22.43 -2.29
C GLY A 65 22.43 -23.01 -2.73
N THR A 66 21.37 -22.80 -1.94
CA THR A 66 20.00 -23.28 -2.20
C THR A 66 19.06 -22.10 -2.35
N ILE A 67 18.03 -22.25 -3.19
CA ILE A 67 17.01 -21.22 -3.40
C ILE A 67 16.02 -21.26 -2.23
N PRO A 68 15.61 -20.12 -1.64
CA PRO A 68 14.62 -20.12 -0.56
C PRO A 68 13.24 -20.52 -1.11
N THR A 69 12.52 -21.35 -0.36
CA THR A 69 11.17 -21.80 -0.73
C THR A 69 10.08 -21.00 -0.02
N SER A 70 10.43 -20.38 1.12
CA SER A 70 9.54 -19.58 1.94
C SER A 70 10.20 -18.29 2.41
N VAL A 71 9.37 -17.34 2.86
CA VAL A 71 9.86 -16.10 3.46
C VAL A 71 10.47 -16.39 4.84
N GLU A 72 9.93 -17.39 5.57
CA GLU A 72 10.47 -17.83 6.85
C GLU A 72 11.92 -18.31 6.77
N ASP A 73 12.32 -18.96 5.68
CA ASP A 73 13.71 -19.43 5.47
C ASP A 73 14.69 -18.25 5.54
N MET A 74 14.34 -17.13 4.90
CA MET A 74 15.16 -15.91 4.85
C MET A 74 15.13 -15.09 6.14
N VAL A 75 14.03 -15.17 6.90
CA VAL A 75 13.95 -14.54 8.22
C VAL A 75 14.81 -15.30 9.21
N THR A 76 14.75 -16.64 9.18
CA THR A 76 15.48 -17.52 10.11
C THR A 76 16.99 -17.48 9.86
N SER A 77 17.42 -17.36 8.60
CA SER A 77 18.83 -17.16 8.23
C SER A 77 19.36 -15.76 8.55
N GLY A 78 18.51 -14.84 9.01
CA GLY A 78 18.86 -13.46 9.36
C GLY A 78 19.05 -12.52 8.16
N GLN A 79 18.69 -12.96 6.95
CA GLN A 79 18.87 -12.18 5.72
C GLN A 79 17.68 -11.25 5.41
N LEU A 80 16.56 -11.45 6.10
CA LEU A 80 15.36 -10.63 5.95
C LEU A 80 14.79 -10.22 7.31
N THR A 81 14.54 -8.93 7.48
CA THR A 81 13.79 -8.40 8.63
C THR A 81 12.59 -7.62 8.12
N LEU A 82 11.40 -8.12 8.40
CA LEU A 82 10.14 -7.48 8.02
C LEU A 82 9.51 -6.80 9.23
N LYS A 83 8.91 -5.63 9.01
CA LYS A 83 8.14 -4.95 10.05
C LYS A 83 6.87 -5.76 10.33
N GLU A 84 6.58 -6.01 11.61
CA GLU A 84 5.36 -6.72 12.04
C GLU A 84 4.08 -6.05 11.52
N SER A 85 4.08 -4.71 11.43
CA SER A 85 2.95 -3.94 10.89
C SER A 85 2.63 -4.26 9.43
N THR A 86 3.63 -4.70 8.67
CA THR A 86 3.47 -5.01 7.24
C THR A 86 3.09 -6.48 7.06
N LEU A 87 3.67 -7.39 7.85
CA LEU A 87 3.24 -8.80 7.92
C LEU A 87 1.76 -8.95 8.33
N LYS A 88 1.29 -8.08 9.23
CA LYS A 88 -0.12 -8.05 9.61
C LYS A 88 -1.06 -7.69 8.46
N LYS A 89 -0.60 -6.90 7.49
CA LYS A 89 -1.41 -6.40 6.36
C LYS A 89 -1.22 -7.21 5.07
N TRP A 90 -0.09 -7.90 4.94
CA TRP A 90 0.35 -8.56 3.72
C TRP A 90 1.00 -9.89 4.04
N GLU A 91 0.52 -10.93 3.37
CA GLU A 91 1.15 -12.25 3.32
C GLU A 91 1.91 -12.38 2.01
N PHE A 92 3.12 -12.93 2.05
CA PHE A 92 3.98 -13.04 0.87
C PHE A 92 4.28 -14.52 0.58
N ALA A 93 3.92 -14.96 -0.61
CA ALA A 93 4.22 -16.29 -1.12
C ALA A 93 5.28 -16.20 -2.22
N LEU A 94 6.22 -17.15 -2.18
CA LEU A 94 7.27 -17.29 -3.19
C LEU A 94 6.89 -18.42 -4.15
N LYS A 95 6.83 -18.10 -5.44
CA LYS A 95 6.73 -19.06 -6.54
C LYS A 95 8.06 -19.03 -7.29
N VAL A 96 9.09 -19.58 -6.67
CA VAL A 96 10.45 -19.56 -7.22
C VAL A 96 10.62 -20.69 -8.22
N ASN A 97 11.29 -20.43 -9.34
CA ASN A 97 11.68 -21.46 -10.29
C ASN A 97 13.03 -22.09 -9.86
N GLU A 98 13.39 -23.25 -10.43
CA GLU A 98 14.62 -23.99 -10.09
C GLU A 98 15.93 -23.23 -10.38
N ILE A 99 15.84 -22.06 -11.02
CA ILE A 99 16.96 -21.22 -11.46
C ILE A 99 17.07 -19.92 -10.65
N GLY A 100 16.25 -19.75 -9.61
CA GLY A 100 16.27 -18.59 -8.71
C GLY A 100 15.47 -17.38 -9.21
N GLY A 101 14.80 -17.49 -10.36
CA GLY A 101 13.79 -16.54 -10.85
C GLY A 101 12.38 -16.88 -10.34
N GLY A 102 11.33 -16.36 -10.97
CA GLY A 102 9.94 -16.63 -10.60
C GLY A 102 9.21 -15.45 -9.97
N GLU A 103 8.10 -15.72 -9.30
CA GLU A 103 7.14 -14.71 -8.87
C GLU A 103 7.06 -14.61 -7.35
N ILE A 104 7.05 -13.38 -6.83
CA ILE A 104 6.66 -13.10 -5.45
C ILE A 104 5.22 -12.60 -5.49
N VAL A 105 4.32 -13.22 -4.75
CA VAL A 105 2.91 -12.82 -4.67
C VAL A 105 2.64 -12.29 -3.28
N GLY A 106 2.20 -11.04 -3.18
CA GLY A 106 1.72 -10.41 -1.95
C GLY A 106 0.20 -10.37 -1.93
N THR A 107 -0.42 -10.94 -0.89
CA THR A 107 -1.87 -10.97 -0.71
C THR A 107 -2.24 -10.15 0.53
N SER A 108 -3.19 -9.23 0.39
CA SER A 108 -3.63 -8.40 1.52
C SER A 108 -4.50 -9.18 2.50
N THR A 109 -4.33 -8.91 3.79
CA THR A 109 -5.11 -9.50 4.88
C THR A 109 -6.28 -8.61 5.29
N ASP A 110 -7.14 -9.12 6.18
CA ASP A 110 -8.28 -8.36 6.72
C ASP A 110 -7.86 -7.14 7.56
N GLN A 111 -6.62 -7.11 8.05
CA GLN A 111 -6.11 -5.97 8.81
C GLN A 111 -5.72 -4.79 7.90
N MET A 112 -5.66 -5.00 6.59
CA MET A 112 -5.47 -3.89 5.67
C MET A 112 -6.76 -3.07 5.54
N ALA A 113 -6.69 -1.77 5.80
CA ALA A 113 -7.81 -0.83 5.58
C ALA A 113 -8.31 -0.75 4.11
N GLY A 114 -7.69 -1.46 3.17
CA GLY A 114 -8.15 -1.61 1.77
C GLY A 114 -8.97 -2.86 1.49
N GLY A 115 -9.18 -3.70 2.52
CA GLY A 115 -9.78 -5.01 2.41
C GLY A 115 -8.76 -6.11 2.10
N SER A 116 -9.14 -7.34 2.42
CA SER A 116 -8.38 -8.56 2.13
C SER A 116 -8.51 -9.00 0.66
N GLY A 117 -7.63 -9.92 0.27
CA GLY A 117 -7.66 -10.59 -1.04
C GLY A 117 -7.20 -9.71 -2.20
N LYS A 118 -6.50 -8.61 -1.93
CA LYS A 118 -5.84 -7.82 -2.99
C LYS A 118 -4.47 -8.42 -3.25
N GLU A 119 -4.24 -8.82 -4.49
CA GLU A 119 -2.98 -9.46 -4.89
C GLU A 119 -2.10 -8.49 -5.67
N ILE A 120 -0.81 -8.51 -5.35
CA ILE A 120 0.25 -7.89 -6.13
C ILE A 120 1.31 -8.93 -6.44
N THR A 121 1.69 -9.03 -7.70
CA THR A 121 2.70 -9.98 -8.16
C THR A 121 3.94 -9.23 -8.63
N TYR A 122 5.10 -9.68 -8.18
CA TYR A 122 6.40 -9.23 -8.67
C TYR A 122 7.05 -10.38 -9.42
N ASN A 123 7.16 -10.22 -10.74
CA ASN A 123 7.88 -11.18 -11.57
C ASN A 123 9.37 -10.80 -11.58
N ARG A 124 10.21 -11.66 -11.00
CA ARG A 124 11.65 -11.44 -10.86
C ARG A 124 12.41 -11.61 -12.18
N ASP A 125 11.89 -12.43 -13.09
CA ASP A 125 12.52 -12.66 -14.40
C ASP A 125 12.40 -11.42 -15.30
N VAL A 126 11.25 -10.72 -15.24
CA VAL A 126 10.98 -9.54 -16.07
C VAL A 126 11.12 -8.21 -15.29
N GLY A 127 11.33 -8.28 -13.97
CA GLY A 127 11.44 -7.10 -13.09
C GLY A 127 10.17 -6.25 -13.01
N LYS A 128 8.99 -6.86 -13.24
CA LYS A 128 7.72 -6.13 -13.40
C LYS A 128 6.72 -6.47 -12.29
N PHE A 129 6.05 -5.44 -11.77
CA PHE A 129 4.92 -5.58 -10.86
C PHE A 129 3.58 -5.57 -11.62
N THR A 130 2.67 -6.45 -11.23
CA THR A 130 1.30 -6.55 -11.77
C THR A 130 0.27 -6.72 -10.65
N GLY A 131 -0.99 -6.37 -10.90
CA GLY A 131 -2.10 -6.57 -9.96
C GLY A 131 -2.58 -5.29 -9.26
N TYR A 132 -2.81 -5.37 -7.96
CA TYR A 132 -3.42 -4.30 -7.17
C TYR A 132 -2.54 -3.05 -7.09
N GLY A 133 -3.11 -1.88 -7.41
CA GLY A 133 -2.43 -0.58 -7.30
C GLY A 133 -1.20 -0.43 -8.20
N THR A 134 -1.04 -1.30 -9.20
CA THR A 134 -0.14 -1.08 -10.34
C THR A 134 -0.91 -0.36 -11.44
N LYS A 135 -0.36 0.75 -11.94
CA LYS A 135 -0.86 1.42 -13.15
C LYS A 135 -0.40 0.68 -14.39
#